data_AF-A0A8C7PPL6-F1
#
_entry.id   AF-A0A8C7PPL6-F1
#
_cell.length_a   1.000
_cell.length_b   1.000
_cell.length_c   1.000
_cell.angle_alpha   90.00
_cell.angle_beta   90.00
_cell.angle_gamma   90.00
#
_symmetry.space_group_name_H-M   'P 1'
#
loop_
_entity.id
_entity.type
_entity.pdbx_description
1 polymer ?
#
loop_
_entity_poly.entity_id
_entity_poly.type
_entity_poly.pdbx_seq_one_letter_code
_entity_poly.pdbx_strand_id
1 'polypeptide(L)'
;MVQRLTYRRRLSYNTASNKTRLSRTPGNRIVYLYTKKVGKAPKSACGICPGRLRGIRAVRPQVLMRLSKTKKHVSRAYGGAMCAKCVRDRIKRAFLIEEQKIVVKVLKAQAQSQKSKGVDKMKVPDTHAYPITHATRGIFTVPKSRTDWEAHNTTEP
;
A
#
# COMPACT_ATOMS: atom_id res chain seq x y z
N MET A 1 5.24 -29.32 57.86
CA MET A 1 4.39 -29.73 56.72
C MET A 1 4.16 -28.51 55.81
N VAL A 2 4.34 -28.63 54.50
CA VAL A 2 4.15 -27.50 53.56
C VAL A 2 2.65 -27.27 53.27
N GLN A 3 2.23 -26.01 53.21
CA GLN A 3 0.82 -25.66 52.95
C GLN A 3 0.44 -26.01 51.50
N ARG A 4 -0.59 -26.84 51.33
CA ARG A 4 -1.22 -27.14 50.01
C ARG A 4 -2.35 -26.15 49.72
N LEU A 5 -2.71 -26.01 48.44
CA LEU A 5 -3.67 -25.02 47.96
C LEU A 5 -4.75 -25.66 47.10
N THR A 6 -5.92 -25.03 47.08
CA THR A 6 -7.06 -25.42 46.24
C THR A 6 -7.48 -24.26 45.35
N TYR A 7 -7.97 -24.56 44.15
CA TYR A 7 -8.58 -23.54 43.29
C TYR A 7 -9.83 -22.97 43.96
N ARG A 8 -10.06 -21.66 43.74
CA ARG A 8 -11.19 -20.91 44.34
C ARG A 8 -12.37 -20.72 43.37
N ARG A 9 -12.26 -21.22 42.13
CA ARG A 9 -13.30 -21.20 41.10
C ARG A 9 -13.81 -22.62 40.88
N ARG A 10 -15.00 -22.73 40.28
CA ARG A 10 -15.59 -24.01 39.85
C ARG A 10 -14.72 -24.78 38.84
N LEU A 11 -13.91 -24.08 38.04
CA LEU A 11 -13.03 -24.70 37.05
C LEU A 11 -11.81 -25.35 37.73
N SER A 12 -11.74 -26.69 37.67
CA SER A 12 -10.69 -27.53 38.25
C SER A 12 -9.46 -27.72 37.35
N TYR A 13 -9.60 -27.50 36.04
CA TYR A 13 -8.53 -27.80 35.06
C TYR A 13 -7.51 -26.66 34.89
N ASN A 14 -6.28 -27.03 34.51
CA ASN A 14 -5.16 -26.12 34.24
C ASN A 14 -5.20 -25.55 32.81
N THR A 15 -6.24 -24.79 32.48
CA THR A 15 -6.40 -24.18 31.14
C THR A 15 -5.64 -22.85 31.02
N ALA A 16 -5.48 -22.36 29.79
CA ALA A 16 -4.84 -21.05 29.52
C ALA A 16 -5.59 -19.85 30.14
N SER A 17 -6.88 -19.98 30.48
CA SER A 17 -7.67 -18.94 31.17
C SER A 17 -7.65 -19.07 32.70
N ASN A 18 -7.21 -20.21 33.24
CA ASN A 18 -7.24 -20.51 34.67
C ASN A 18 -5.85 -20.43 35.35
N LYS A 19 -4.92 -19.68 34.75
CA LYS A 19 -3.60 -19.49 35.34
C LYS A 19 -3.69 -18.67 36.64
N THR A 20 -2.89 -19.05 37.63
CA THR A 20 -2.87 -18.47 38.96
C THR A 20 -1.45 -18.00 39.34
N ARG A 21 -1.38 -17.10 40.31
CA ARG A 21 -0.15 -16.73 41.01
C ARG A 21 -0.34 -16.91 42.51
N LEU A 22 0.73 -17.25 43.21
CA LEU A 22 0.75 -17.33 44.66
C LEU A 22 0.88 -15.93 45.26
N SER A 23 0.14 -15.67 46.34
CA SER A 23 0.25 -14.44 47.12
C SER A 23 0.15 -14.79 48.60
N ARG A 24 1.06 -14.24 49.41
CA ARG A 24 0.94 -14.28 50.87
C ARG A 24 0.00 -13.16 51.30
N THR A 25 -1.00 -13.48 52.08
CA THR A 25 -1.95 -12.49 52.63
C THR A 25 -1.44 -11.92 53.95
N PRO A 26 -1.97 -10.77 54.40
CA PRO A 26 -1.63 -10.21 55.72
C PRO A 26 -1.87 -11.19 56.87
N GLY A 27 -2.90 -12.03 56.78
CA GLY A 27 -3.18 -13.10 57.75
C GLY A 27 -2.24 -14.31 57.64
N ASN A 28 -1.08 -14.15 57.01
CA ASN A 28 -0.03 -15.15 56.87
C ASN A 28 -0.48 -16.46 56.16
N ARG A 29 -1.44 -16.39 55.25
CA ARG A 29 -1.90 -17.55 54.45
C ARG A 29 -1.45 -17.40 53.01
N ILE A 30 -1.02 -18.49 52.38
CA ILE A 30 -0.74 -18.50 50.94
C ILE A 30 -2.07 -18.74 50.20
N VAL A 31 -2.39 -17.92 49.20
CA VAL A 31 -3.62 -18.04 48.41
C VAL A 31 -3.35 -17.90 46.91
N TYR A 32 -4.23 -18.49 46.09
CA TYR A 32 -4.24 -18.23 44.64
C TYR A 32 -4.93 -16.91 44.31
N LEU A 33 -4.25 -16.09 43.51
CA LEU A 33 -4.85 -15.00 42.75
C LEU A 33 -4.88 -15.35 41.26
N TYR A 34 -6.02 -15.14 40.62
CA TYR A 34 -6.19 -15.41 39.19
C TYR A 34 -5.57 -14.32 38.35
N THR A 35 -4.59 -14.69 37.52
CA THR A 35 -3.95 -13.75 36.60
C THR A 35 -4.80 -13.59 35.34
N LYS A 36 -4.71 -12.42 34.71
CA LYS A 36 -5.33 -12.19 33.40
C LYS A 36 -4.32 -12.57 32.31
N LYS A 37 -4.82 -12.99 31.14
CA LYS A 37 -3.97 -13.22 29.96
C LYS A 37 -3.22 -11.94 29.60
N VAL A 38 -1.95 -12.11 29.24
CA VAL A 38 -1.09 -11.00 28.81
C VAL A 38 -1.61 -10.38 27.52
N GLY A 39 -1.59 -9.05 27.46
CA GLY A 39 -1.90 -8.30 26.25
C GLY A 39 -0.73 -8.34 25.26
N LYS A 40 -1.01 -8.01 24.00
CA LYS A 40 0.04 -7.82 22.98
C LYS A 40 -0.09 -6.39 22.45
N ALA A 41 1.06 -5.71 22.27
CA ALA A 41 1.09 -4.44 21.56
C ALA A 41 0.72 -4.66 20.08
N PRO A 42 0.14 -3.64 19.42
CA PRO A 42 -0.26 -3.76 18.02
C PRO A 42 0.96 -3.98 17.12
N LYS A 43 0.75 -4.78 16.08
CA LYS A 43 1.71 -4.93 14.97
C LYS A 43 1.57 -3.72 14.03
N SER A 44 2.64 -3.44 13.29
CA SER A 44 2.59 -2.42 12.24
C SER A 44 1.67 -2.89 11.10
N ALA A 45 0.82 -2.00 10.60
CA ALA A 45 -0.09 -2.23 9.48
C ALA A 45 0.62 -2.38 8.12
N CYS A 46 1.94 -2.17 8.06
CA CYS A 46 2.70 -2.31 6.82
C CYS A 46 2.83 -3.76 6.32
N GLY A 47 2.54 -4.77 7.14
CA GLY A 47 2.64 -6.20 6.77
C GLY A 47 4.08 -6.73 6.64
N ILE A 48 5.05 -5.86 6.36
CA ILE A 48 6.45 -6.22 6.11
C ILE A 48 7.25 -6.29 7.42
N CYS A 49 6.99 -5.38 8.36
CA CYS A 49 7.76 -5.31 9.60
C CYS A 49 7.23 -6.30 10.66
N PRO A 50 8.06 -7.23 11.18
CA PRO A 50 7.64 -8.18 12.22
C PRO A 50 7.51 -7.54 13.60
N GLY A 51 8.07 -6.34 13.79
CA GLY A 51 8.11 -5.63 15.06
C GLY A 51 6.76 -5.09 15.53
N ARG A 52 6.59 -5.03 16.85
CA ARG A 52 5.44 -4.35 17.50
C ARG A 52 5.71 -2.85 17.64
N LEU A 53 4.64 -2.08 17.65
CA LEU A 53 4.72 -0.63 17.77
C LEU A 53 5.17 -0.21 19.17
N ARG A 54 6.15 0.70 19.21
CA ARG A 54 6.66 1.31 20.44
C ARG A 54 5.73 2.44 20.90
N GLY A 55 5.72 2.70 22.21
CA GLY A 55 4.90 3.77 22.82
C GLY A 55 3.43 3.42 23.06
N ILE A 56 2.98 2.22 22.65
CA ILE A 56 1.60 1.77 22.85
C ILE A 56 1.59 0.65 23.88
N ARG A 57 0.67 0.73 24.85
CA ARG A 57 0.59 -0.27 25.93
C ARG A 57 0.09 -1.63 25.44
N ALA A 58 0.81 -2.69 25.84
CA ALA A 58 0.43 -4.08 25.56
C ALA A 58 -0.64 -4.57 26.55
N VAL A 59 -1.91 -4.27 26.27
CA VAL A 59 -3.05 -4.62 27.14
C VAL A 59 -4.12 -5.41 26.38
N ARG A 60 -5.10 -5.95 27.11
CA ARG A 60 -6.27 -6.62 26.50
C ARG A 60 -7.24 -5.59 25.89
N PRO A 61 -8.04 -5.93 24.87
CA PRO A 61 -8.93 -4.99 24.19
C PRO A 61 -9.90 -4.23 25.12
N GLN A 62 -10.50 -4.91 26.10
CA GLN A 62 -11.40 -4.26 27.08
C GLN A 62 -10.66 -3.25 27.98
N VAL A 63 -9.41 -3.53 28.33
CA VAL A 63 -8.57 -2.58 29.10
C VAL A 63 -8.13 -1.43 28.19
N LEU A 64 -7.79 -1.72 26.93
CA LEU A 64 -7.44 -0.72 25.94
C LEU A 64 -8.57 0.30 25.74
N MET A 65 -9.83 -0.14 25.74
CA MET A 65 -11.00 0.74 25.66
C MET A 65 -11.00 1.77 26.80
N ARG A 66 -10.70 1.34 28.04
CA ARG A 66 -10.69 2.18 29.25
C ARG A 66 -9.47 3.10 29.39
N LEU A 67 -8.38 2.86 28.66
CA LEU A 67 -7.19 3.70 28.75
C LEU A 67 -7.42 5.10 28.16
N SER A 68 -6.62 6.08 28.59
CA SER A 68 -6.59 7.42 27.99
C SER A 68 -6.05 7.38 26.56
N LYS A 69 -6.44 8.36 25.73
CA LYS A 69 -6.07 8.42 24.30
C LYS A 69 -4.55 8.41 24.10
N THR A 70 -3.79 9.16 24.88
CA THR A 70 -2.33 9.27 24.82
C THR A 70 -1.59 7.94 24.99
N LYS A 71 -2.18 6.98 25.71
CA LYS A 71 -1.59 5.64 25.93
C LYS A 71 -1.85 4.67 24.75
N LYS A 72 -2.69 5.05 23.79
CA LYS A 72 -3.12 4.20 22.66
C LYS A 72 -2.41 4.51 21.35
N HIS A 73 -1.82 5.69 21.19
CA HIS A 73 -1.22 6.15 19.94
C HIS A 73 0.06 6.96 20.20
N VAL A 74 0.77 7.28 19.11
CA VAL A 74 1.95 8.14 19.12
C VAL A 74 1.62 9.40 18.34
N SER A 75 2.13 10.55 18.77
CA SER A 75 1.92 11.86 18.13
C SER A 75 2.69 12.01 16.82
N ARG A 76 2.24 11.31 15.77
CA ARG A 76 2.73 11.45 14.38
C ARG A 76 1.69 10.98 13.37
N ALA A 77 1.90 11.27 12.09
CA ALA A 77 1.13 10.67 11.00
C ALA A 77 1.18 9.13 11.08
N TYR A 78 0.01 8.50 10.97
CA TYR A 78 -0.19 7.05 11.14
C TYR A 78 0.34 6.47 12.47
N GLY A 79 0.50 7.30 13.50
CA GLY A 79 0.90 6.88 14.84
C GLY A 79 -0.13 5.93 15.44
N GLY A 80 0.30 4.79 15.97
CA GLY A 80 -0.63 3.75 16.41
C GLY A 80 -0.88 2.64 15.39
N ALA A 81 -0.67 2.92 14.10
CA ALA A 81 -0.92 1.99 13.01
C ALA A 81 0.36 1.54 12.30
N MET A 82 1.30 2.46 12.04
CA MET A 82 2.55 2.16 11.33
C MET A 82 3.81 2.52 12.11
N CYS A 83 4.90 1.81 11.81
CA CYS A 83 6.21 2.10 12.38
C CYS A 83 6.86 3.35 11.75
N ALA A 84 7.80 3.98 12.46
CA ALA A 84 8.43 5.23 12.03
C ALA A 84 9.19 5.07 10.70
N LYS A 85 9.84 3.91 10.51
CA LYS A 85 10.59 3.59 9.30
C LYS A 85 9.68 3.60 8.07
N CYS A 86 8.59 2.81 8.10
CA CYS A 86 7.66 2.74 6.98
C CYS A 86 6.96 4.07 6.69
N VAL A 87 6.67 4.90 7.71
CA VAL A 87 6.10 6.23 7.47
C VAL A 87 7.09 7.12 6.70
N ARG A 88 8.38 7.11 7.08
CA ARG A 88 9.42 7.84 6.34
C ARG A 88 9.56 7.36 4.90
N ASP A 89 9.59 6.04 4.69
CA ASP A 89 9.74 5.46 3.37
C ASP A 89 8.53 5.80 2.47
N ARG A 90 7.32 5.84 3.03
CA ARG A 90 6.11 6.29 2.32
C ARG A 90 6.18 7.76 1.91
N ILE A 91 6.66 8.63 2.80
CA ILE A 91 6.81 10.07 2.49
C ILE A 91 7.81 10.25 1.34
N LYS A 92 9.00 9.64 1.45
CA LYS A 92 10.02 9.72 0.39
C LYS A 92 9.52 9.15 -0.93
N ARG A 93 8.88 7.99 -0.90
CA ARG A 93 8.35 7.32 -2.09
C ARG A 93 7.25 8.14 -2.76
N ALA A 94 6.31 8.69 -1.98
CA ALA A 94 5.25 9.54 -2.52
C ALA A 94 5.84 10.78 -3.20
N PHE A 95 6.78 11.46 -2.54
CA PHE A 95 7.46 12.62 -3.10
C PHE A 95 8.18 12.30 -4.41
N LEU A 96 9.07 11.31 -4.42
CA LEU A 96 9.86 10.98 -5.62
C LEU A 96 9.00 10.52 -6.80
N ILE A 97 7.90 9.81 -6.54
CA ILE A 97 6.97 9.39 -7.60
C ILE A 97 6.28 10.61 -8.22
N GLU A 98 5.86 11.60 -7.41
CA GLU A 98 5.26 12.82 -7.94
C GLU A 98 6.26 13.65 -8.73
N GLU A 99 7.49 13.82 -8.24
CA GLU A 99 8.56 14.50 -8.98
C GLU A 99 8.85 13.82 -10.32
N GLN A 100 8.96 12.48 -10.32
CA GLN A 100 9.18 11.72 -11.55
C GLN A 100 8.02 11.88 -12.53
N LYS A 101 6.77 11.90 -12.05
CA LYS A 101 5.58 12.13 -12.91
C LYS A 101 5.64 13.51 -13.57
N ILE A 102 6.03 14.55 -12.83
CA ILE A 102 6.16 15.91 -13.37
C ILE A 102 7.23 15.95 -14.46
N VAL A 103 8.42 15.39 -14.19
CA VAL A 103 9.52 15.31 -15.17
C VAL A 103 9.09 14.59 -16.44
N VAL A 104 8.42 13.43 -16.31
CA VAL A 104 7.89 12.67 -17.45
C VAL A 104 6.87 13.50 -18.23
N LYS A 105 6.01 14.26 -17.57
CA LYS A 105 5.01 15.13 -18.22
C LYS A 105 5.66 16.27 -19.00
N VAL A 106 6.67 16.93 -18.42
CA VAL A 106 7.42 18.03 -19.07
C VAL A 106 8.20 17.51 -20.28
N LEU A 107 8.91 16.39 -20.15
CA LEU A 107 9.66 15.79 -21.27
C LEU A 107 8.73 15.41 -22.43
N LYS A 108 7.54 14.85 -22.14
CA LYS A 108 6.53 14.55 -23.16
C LYS A 108 6.01 15.81 -23.85
N ALA A 109 5.74 16.88 -23.11
CA ALA A 109 5.31 18.16 -23.68
C ALA A 109 6.39 18.80 -24.57
N GLN A 110 7.65 18.77 -24.13
CA GLN A 110 8.79 19.27 -24.91
C GLN A 110 8.97 18.48 -26.21
N ALA A 111 8.93 17.14 -26.16
CA ALA A 111 9.01 16.29 -27.35
C ALA A 111 7.89 16.58 -28.37
N GLN A 112 6.66 16.82 -27.90
CA GLN A 112 5.55 17.22 -28.76
C GLN A 112 5.78 18.58 -29.42
N SER A 113 6.26 19.57 -28.65
CA SER A 113 6.56 20.92 -29.18
C SER A 113 7.69 20.95 -30.21
N GLN A 114 8.67 20.04 -30.11
CA GLN A 114 9.77 19.94 -31.09
C GLN A 114 9.31 19.22 -32.36
N LYS A 115 8.43 18.21 -32.23
CA LYS A 115 7.86 17.49 -33.38
C LYS A 115 7.01 18.41 -34.25
N SER A 116 6.19 19.30 -33.68
CA SER A 116 5.42 20.27 -34.48
C SER A 116 6.32 21.26 -35.24
N LYS A 117 7.36 21.79 -34.59
CA LYS A 117 8.35 22.70 -35.23
C LYS A 117 9.15 22.03 -36.36
N GLY A 118 9.37 20.72 -36.30
CA GLY A 118 10.03 19.96 -37.36
C GLY A 118 9.13 19.74 -38.59
N VAL A 119 7.81 19.62 -38.40
CA VAL A 119 6.85 19.44 -39.50
C VAL A 119 6.66 20.75 -40.28
N ASP A 120 6.69 21.90 -39.61
CA ASP A 120 6.57 23.21 -40.29
C ASP A 120 7.77 23.53 -41.18
N LYS A 121 8.97 23.00 -40.89
CA LYS A 121 10.17 23.18 -41.74
C LYS A 121 10.18 22.31 -43.00
N MET A 122 9.31 21.31 -43.10
CA MET A 122 9.25 20.40 -44.26
C MET A 122 8.14 20.77 -45.25
N LYS A 123 7.46 21.89 -45.03
CA LYS A 123 6.58 22.50 -46.04
C LYS A 123 7.47 23.25 -47.03
N VAL A 124 7.95 22.53 -48.04
CA VAL A 124 8.55 23.12 -49.24
C VAL A 124 7.55 24.19 -49.74
N PRO A 125 7.96 25.45 -49.95
CA PRO A 125 7.06 26.41 -50.55
C PRO A 125 6.73 25.91 -51.95
N ASP A 126 5.43 25.72 -52.22
CA ASP A 126 4.91 25.31 -53.52
C ASP A 126 5.45 26.27 -54.59
N THR A 127 6.46 25.83 -55.34
CA THR A 127 6.92 26.54 -56.53
C THR A 127 5.83 26.42 -57.58
N HIS A 128 5.23 27.57 -57.89
CA HIS A 128 4.23 27.76 -58.91
C HIS A 128 4.58 27.12 -60.27
N ALA A 129 3.56 26.45 -60.81
CA ALA A 129 3.13 26.46 -62.22
C ALA A 129 4.09 25.93 -63.31
N TYR A 130 3.77 24.73 -63.82
CA TYR A 130 3.70 24.48 -65.26
C TYR A 130 2.49 23.58 -65.56
N PRO A 131 1.64 23.91 -66.56
CA PRO A 131 0.53 23.07 -66.96
C PRO A 131 1.05 21.93 -67.85
N ILE A 132 0.96 20.69 -67.36
CA ILE A 132 1.17 19.52 -68.21
C ILE A 132 -0.17 19.19 -68.87
N THR A 133 -0.14 19.22 -70.20
CA THR A 133 -1.23 18.97 -71.12
C THR A 133 -1.80 17.55 -70.97
N HIS A 134 -3.11 17.46 -71.24
CA HIS A 134 -3.92 16.25 -71.23
C HIS A 134 -3.31 15.08 -72.04
N ALA A 135 -3.32 13.88 -71.46
CA ALA A 135 -3.34 12.62 -72.22
C ALA A 135 -4.06 11.50 -71.43
N THR A 136 -5.33 11.31 -71.80
CA THR A 136 -6.06 10.03 -71.93
C THR A 136 -5.96 8.93 -70.85
N ARG A 137 -7.14 8.68 -70.25
CA ARG A 137 -7.82 7.37 -70.06
C ARG A 137 -7.01 6.20 -69.48
N GLY A 138 -7.39 5.81 -68.27
CA GLY A 138 -7.15 4.48 -67.73
C GLY A 138 -8.08 4.17 -66.57
N ILE A 139 -9.22 3.54 -66.85
CA ILE A 139 -10.11 2.94 -65.86
C ILE A 139 -9.32 1.79 -65.21
N PHE A 140 -9.07 1.87 -63.90
CA PHE A 140 -8.82 0.66 -63.12
C PHE A 140 -9.52 0.76 -61.76
N THR A 141 -10.20 -0.32 -61.44
CA THR A 141 -11.35 -0.45 -60.54
C THR A 141 -10.96 -0.45 -59.07
N VAL A 142 -11.78 0.21 -58.25
CA VAL A 142 -11.79 0.15 -56.79
C VAL A 142 -12.32 -1.23 -56.33
N PRO A 143 -11.62 -1.97 -55.45
CA PRO A 143 -12.19 -3.16 -54.81
C PRO A 143 -13.28 -2.77 -53.80
N LYS A 144 -14.40 -3.49 -53.84
CA LYS A 144 -15.71 -3.12 -53.28
C LYS A 144 -16.02 -3.75 -51.91
N SER A 145 -15.05 -4.26 -51.14
CA SER A 145 -15.39 -4.88 -49.85
C SER A 145 -14.27 -4.98 -48.82
N ARG A 146 -14.72 -5.03 -47.55
CA ARG A 146 -14.04 -4.91 -46.27
C ARG A 146 -13.31 -6.19 -45.78
N THR A 147 -13.21 -7.22 -46.60
CA THR A 147 -12.74 -8.55 -46.16
C THR A 147 -11.23 -8.77 -46.26
N ASP A 148 -10.47 -7.83 -46.83
CA ASP A 148 -9.02 -8.00 -47.03
C ASP A 148 -8.15 -7.36 -45.92
N TRP A 149 -8.76 -6.81 -44.87
CA TRP A 149 -8.04 -6.19 -43.75
C TRP A 149 -7.74 -7.15 -42.59
N GLU A 150 -8.36 -8.34 -42.56
CA GLU A 150 -8.19 -9.32 -41.48
C GLU A 150 -6.94 -10.23 -41.64
N ALA A 151 -6.17 -10.08 -42.71
CA ALA A 151 -4.98 -10.91 -42.97
C ALA A 151 -3.67 -10.38 -42.36
N HIS A 152 -3.66 -9.22 -41.68
CA HIS A 152 -2.43 -8.62 -41.15
C HIS A 152 -2.24 -8.72 -39.62
N ASN A 153 -3.18 -9.32 -38.89
CA ASN A 153 -3.13 -9.41 -37.42
C ASN A 153 -3.19 -10.85 -36.87
N THR A 154 -2.62 -11.83 -37.57
CA THR A 154 -2.29 -13.12 -36.96
C THR A 154 -1.04 -13.70 -37.61
N THR A 155 0.12 -13.47 -36.99
CA THR A 155 1.34 -14.30 -37.11
C THR A 155 2.40 -13.78 -36.14
N GLU A 156 2.24 -14.10 -34.87
CA GLU A 156 3.34 -14.65 -34.07
C GLU A 156 2.85 -16.02 -33.58
N PRO A 157 3.74 -17.00 -33.56
CA PRO A 157 4.40 -17.29 -32.29
C PRO A 157 5.84 -16.78 -32.20
#